data_AF-A0A258GFW5-F1
#
_entry.id   AF-A0A258GFW5-F1
#
_cell.length_a   1.000
_cell.length_b   1.000
_cell.length_c   1.000
_cell.angle_alpha   90.00
_cell.angle_beta   90.00
_cell.angle_gamma   90.00
#
_symmetry.space_group_name_H-M   'P 1'
#
loop_
_entity.id
_entity.type
_entity.pdbx_description
1 polymer ?
#
loop_
_entity_poly.entity_id
_entity_poly.type
_entity_poly.pdbx_seq_one_letter_code
_entity_poly.pdbx_strand_id
1 'polypeptide(L)'
;MIRQRLVSIGWPAWTLTASVLLASILSLILRSIPAVDPQYLTYLIQPVMFSVIALGTRFLLKGRVDRIRRRFELATIVGSVLVIWFVLYFISGLLLTYMRNTLSGDVVAIIYNLLAFGLIAFSMEYIRHGVIMLAGRRNAVWFGLLVALIFALPAVNLFGLMTVTSLEDFIHLFVSDFVPGLTMSLVLTYLAVTSGLPSQLVLRLGMVAITILPPIIPRYDWYLLGISWLLLALMVYITIDNQHRRREVVPRRRHIISRISDWTMTTALLGLILFSSGLLHYQPMTIMSNSMQPTYSRGSMVVVEHGVPPVDIREGDIIQYRKDNISITHRVIEINEDSAGSGRRVFITQGDNNSTVDKPVSEADLLGVVRASIPWVGYPTVWIRELAR
;
A
#
# COMPACT_ATOMS: atom_id res chain seq x y z
N MET A 1 31.40 3.48 2.70
CA MET A 1 30.98 4.76 2.06
C MET A 1 29.65 5.33 2.63
N ILE A 2 28.62 4.52 2.87
CA ILE A 2 27.30 4.99 3.39
C ILE A 2 27.42 5.58 4.81
N ARG A 3 28.12 4.90 5.73
CA ARG A 3 28.33 5.37 7.12
C ARG A 3 28.96 6.76 7.20
N GLN A 4 29.99 7.04 6.39
CA GLN A 4 30.64 8.36 6.35
C GLN A 4 29.72 9.47 5.84
N ARG A 5 28.80 9.17 4.91
CA ARG A 5 27.80 10.14 4.43
C ARG A 5 26.75 10.46 5.50
N LEU A 6 26.28 9.44 6.24
CA LEU A 6 25.31 9.64 7.33
C LEU A 6 25.88 10.45 8.50
N VAL A 7 27.15 10.25 8.85
CA VAL A 7 27.84 11.01 9.92
C VAL A 7 28.03 12.49 9.56
N SER A 8 28.06 12.83 8.26
CA SER A 8 28.18 14.23 7.81
C SER A 8 26.90 15.06 7.95
N ILE A 9 25.78 14.43 8.32
CA ILE A 9 24.48 15.10 8.48
C ILE A 9 24.45 15.80 9.83
N GLY A 10 24.08 17.08 9.83
CA GLY A 10 23.97 17.86 11.06
C GLY A 10 22.94 17.28 12.02
N TRP A 11 23.23 17.37 13.33
CA TRP A 11 22.34 16.91 14.40
C TRP A 11 20.88 17.40 14.28
N PRO A 12 20.56 18.61 13.77
CA PRO A 12 19.17 19.06 13.68
C PRO A 12 18.29 18.21 12.76
N ALA A 13 18.87 17.63 11.70
CA ALA A 13 18.12 16.76 10.79
C ALA A 13 17.78 15.43 11.48
N TRP A 14 18.74 14.86 12.23
CA TRP A 14 18.53 13.64 13.00
C TRP A 14 17.51 13.82 14.10
N THR A 15 17.53 14.96 14.82
CA THR A 15 16.55 15.22 15.88
C THR A 15 15.14 15.30 15.34
N LEU A 16 14.92 15.99 14.21
CA LEU A 16 13.58 16.09 13.62
C LEU A 16 13.06 14.73 13.12
N THR A 17 13.92 13.96 12.44
CA THR A 17 13.56 12.62 12.00
C THR A 17 13.25 11.69 13.19
N ALA A 18 14.03 11.77 14.26
CA ALA A 18 13.77 11.03 15.49
C ALA A 18 12.48 11.49 16.19
N SER A 19 12.16 12.78 16.18
CA SER A 19 10.89 13.30 16.72
C SER A 19 9.67 12.72 15.99
N VAL A 20 9.73 12.57 14.66
CA VAL A 20 8.64 11.95 13.88
C VAL A 20 8.52 10.45 14.21
N LEU A 21 9.65 9.74 14.34
CA LEU A 21 9.64 8.34 14.76
C LEU A 21 9.03 8.17 16.16
N LEU A 22 9.47 8.98 17.12
CA LEU A 22 8.94 8.97 18.49
C LEU A 22 7.46 9.32 18.54
N ALA A 23 7.01 10.31 17.76
CA ALA A 23 5.60 10.66 17.62
C ALA A 23 4.76 9.49 17.06
N SER A 24 5.32 8.75 16.09
CA SER A 24 4.67 7.56 15.51
C SER A 24 4.53 6.44 16.55
N ILE A 25 5.61 6.16 17.29
CA ILE A 25 5.63 5.15 18.36
C ILE A 25 4.68 5.55 19.49
N LEU A 26 4.70 6.82 19.91
CA LEU A 26 3.81 7.33 20.95
C LEU A 26 2.33 7.20 20.52
N SER A 27 2.01 7.52 19.27
CA SER A 27 0.66 7.34 18.73
C SER A 27 0.22 5.89 18.77
N LEU A 28 1.12 4.95 18.45
CA LEU A 28 0.85 3.52 18.54
C LEU A 28 0.58 3.07 19.98
N ILE A 29 1.44 3.49 20.93
CA ILE A 29 1.29 3.16 22.35
C ILE A 29 -0.02 3.71 22.90
N LEU A 30 -0.33 4.99 22.63
CA LEU A 30 -1.57 5.62 23.08
C LEU A 30 -2.80 4.90 22.53
N ARG A 31 -2.76 4.45 21.26
CA ARG A 31 -3.85 3.69 20.65
C ARG A 31 -4.06 2.31 21.28
N SER A 32 -3.02 1.72 21.87
CA SER A 32 -3.11 0.44 22.58
C SER A 32 -3.69 0.53 23.99
N ILE A 33 -3.84 1.74 24.54
CA ILE A 33 -4.40 1.95 25.87
C ILE A 33 -5.93 2.02 25.76
N PRO A 34 -6.70 1.10 26.37
CA PRO A 34 -8.16 1.07 26.25
C PRO A 34 -8.87 2.34 26.73
N ALA A 35 -8.24 3.09 27.65
CA ALA A 35 -8.77 4.33 28.19
C ALA A 35 -8.65 5.53 27.24
N VAL A 36 -7.88 5.42 26.15
CA VAL A 36 -7.69 6.49 25.17
C VAL A 36 -8.67 6.29 24.03
N ASP A 37 -9.61 7.22 23.88
CA ASP A 37 -10.53 7.21 22.73
C ASP A 37 -9.75 7.41 21.41
N PRO A 38 -9.90 6.52 20.42
CA PRO A 38 -9.30 6.69 19.09
C PRO A 38 -9.67 8.01 18.41
N GLN A 39 -10.85 8.57 18.69
CA GLN A 39 -11.26 9.86 18.15
C GLN A 39 -10.43 11.01 18.73
N TYR A 40 -10.23 11.06 20.06
CA TYR A 40 -9.36 12.07 20.66
C TYR A 40 -7.92 11.98 20.14
N LEU A 41 -7.42 10.75 19.93
CA LEU A 41 -6.10 10.55 19.36
C LEU A 41 -5.98 11.16 17.95
N THR A 42 -6.97 10.90 17.09
CA THR A 42 -6.96 11.31 15.68
C THR A 42 -7.23 12.79 15.48
N TYR A 43 -8.20 13.36 16.22
CA TYR A 43 -8.69 14.72 16.00
C TYR A 43 -8.00 15.78 16.86
N LEU A 44 -7.32 15.39 17.94
CA LEU A 44 -6.69 16.34 18.87
C LEU A 44 -5.20 16.05 19.10
N ILE A 45 -4.87 14.85 19.58
CA ILE A 45 -3.50 14.54 20.03
C ILE A 45 -2.52 14.56 18.85
N GLN A 46 -2.82 13.84 17.76
CA GLN A 46 -1.94 13.78 16.59
C GLN A 46 -1.75 15.15 15.91
N PRO A 47 -2.82 15.94 15.60
CA PRO A 47 -2.66 17.26 15.03
C PRO A 47 -1.80 18.19 15.91
N VAL A 48 -2.02 18.20 17.22
CA VAL A 48 -1.24 19.03 18.16
C VAL A 48 0.21 18.58 18.19
N MET A 49 0.46 17.27 18.33
CA MET A 49 1.82 16.71 18.40
C MET A 49 2.64 17.04 17.15
N PHE A 50 2.10 16.81 15.95
CA PHE A 50 2.82 17.15 14.71
C PHE A 50 2.97 18.65 14.51
N SER A 51 1.99 19.46 14.95
CA SER A 51 2.11 20.92 14.88
C SER A 51 3.22 21.45 15.79
N VAL A 52 3.40 20.88 16.98
CA VAL A 52 4.51 21.23 17.88
C VAL A 52 5.86 20.90 17.25
N ILE A 53 5.99 19.73 16.61
CA ILE A 53 7.23 19.35 15.89
C ILE A 53 7.46 20.28 14.68
N ALA A 54 6.40 20.68 13.97
CA ALA A 54 6.48 21.63 12.87
C ALA A 54 6.94 23.03 13.35
N LEU A 55 6.44 23.52 14.50
CA LEU A 55 6.93 24.74 15.13
C LEU A 55 8.40 24.62 15.52
N GLY A 56 8.81 23.50 16.14
CA GLY A 56 10.22 23.18 16.43
C GLY A 56 11.11 23.21 15.19
N THR A 57 10.61 22.69 14.06
CA THR A 57 11.30 22.71 12.77
C THR A 57 11.60 24.13 12.30
N ARG A 58 10.67 25.08 12.50
CA ARG A 58 10.89 26.50 12.16
C ARG A 58 12.08 27.09 12.90
N PHE A 59 12.23 26.78 14.19
CA PHE A 59 13.37 27.25 15.00
C PHE A 59 14.70 26.63 14.52
N LEU A 60 14.71 25.32 14.22
CA LEU A 60 15.92 24.63 13.76
C LEU A 60 16.37 25.08 12.36
N LEU A 61 15.44 25.47 11.48
CA LEU A 61 15.76 25.97 10.15
C LEU A 61 16.43 27.35 10.18
N LYS A 62 16.31 28.15 11.26
CA LYS A 62 16.92 29.48 11.40
C LYS A 62 16.71 30.38 10.17
N GLY A 63 15.52 30.31 9.55
CA GLY A 63 15.19 31.09 8.35
C GLY A 63 15.89 30.65 7.07
N ARG A 64 16.50 29.45 7.01
CA ARG A 64 17.01 28.88 5.75
C ARG A 64 15.90 28.81 4.71
N VAL A 65 16.11 29.50 3.60
CA VAL A 65 15.18 29.51 2.47
C VAL A 65 15.62 28.48 1.43
N ASP A 66 14.65 27.74 0.90
CA ASP A 66 14.86 26.82 -0.21
C ASP A 66 15.35 27.56 -1.46
N ARG A 67 16.38 27.00 -2.11
CA ARG A 67 17.00 27.55 -3.33
C ARG A 67 16.46 26.89 -4.61
N ILE A 68 15.45 26.03 -4.52
CA ILE A 68 14.79 25.44 -5.69
C ILE A 68 14.11 26.55 -6.51
N ARG A 69 14.61 26.76 -7.73
CA ARG A 69 13.99 27.65 -8.72
C ARG A 69 12.74 26.98 -9.29
N ARG A 70 11.71 27.76 -9.63
CA ARG A 70 10.46 27.30 -10.27
C ARG A 70 9.62 26.32 -9.42
N ARG A 71 9.78 26.31 -8.09
CA ARG A 71 9.00 25.47 -7.17
C ARG A 71 7.47 25.57 -7.35
N PHE A 72 6.96 26.76 -7.69
CA PHE A 72 5.53 26.98 -7.90
C PHE A 72 5.03 26.42 -9.24
N GLU A 73 5.84 26.45 -10.28
CA GLU A 73 5.50 25.83 -11.56
C GLU A 73 5.45 24.30 -11.42
N LEU A 74 6.45 23.70 -10.76
CA LEU A 74 6.44 22.26 -10.49
C LEU A 74 5.23 21.87 -9.62
N ALA A 75 4.87 22.68 -8.64
CA ALA A 75 3.67 22.46 -7.85
C ALA A 75 2.39 22.52 -8.69
N THR A 76 2.32 23.40 -9.69
CA THR A 76 1.21 23.48 -10.64
C THR A 76 1.11 22.23 -11.51
N ILE A 77 2.25 21.68 -11.93
CA ILE A 77 2.31 20.40 -12.66
C ILE A 77 1.80 19.25 -11.78
N VAL A 78 2.26 19.16 -10.52
CA VAL A 78 1.76 18.16 -9.56
C VAL A 78 0.25 18.31 -9.36
N GLY A 79 -0.25 19.54 -9.21
CA GLY A 79 -1.67 19.83 -9.11
C GLY A 79 -2.46 19.37 -10.34
N SER A 80 -1.91 19.55 -11.54
CA SER A 80 -2.52 19.10 -12.79
C SER A 80 -2.63 17.57 -12.84
N VAL A 81 -1.56 16.85 -12.46
CA VAL A 81 -1.58 15.38 -12.36
C VAL A 81 -2.63 14.91 -11.35
N LEU A 82 -2.71 15.57 -10.18
CA LEU A 82 -3.70 15.25 -9.15
C LEU A 82 -5.14 15.45 -9.64
N VAL A 83 -5.42 16.56 -10.34
CA VAL A 83 -6.76 16.83 -10.91
C VAL A 83 -7.11 15.77 -11.96
N ILE A 84 -6.19 15.43 -12.86
CA ILE A 84 -6.42 14.39 -13.88
C ILE A 84 -6.70 13.04 -13.19
N TRP A 85 -5.90 12.66 -12.20
CA TRP A 85 -6.12 11.44 -11.43
C TRP A 85 -7.46 11.46 -10.71
N PHE A 86 -7.85 12.58 -10.09
CA PHE A 86 -9.15 12.72 -9.42
C PHE A 86 -10.31 12.54 -10.38
N VAL A 87 -10.24 13.12 -11.58
CA VAL A 87 -11.26 12.95 -12.62
C VAL A 87 -11.35 11.49 -13.04
N LEU A 88 -10.23 10.81 -13.27
CA LEU A 88 -10.20 9.38 -13.63
C LEU A 88 -10.74 8.50 -12.50
N TYR A 89 -10.34 8.79 -11.26
CA TYR A 89 -10.85 8.15 -10.05
C TYR A 89 -12.36 8.34 -9.93
N PHE A 90 -12.88 9.55 -10.14
CA PHE A 90 -14.31 9.80 -10.02
C PHE A 90 -15.11 9.13 -11.15
N ILE A 91 -14.59 9.14 -12.39
CA ILE A 91 -15.22 8.50 -13.56
C ILE A 91 -15.29 6.98 -13.41
N SER A 92 -14.28 6.33 -12.81
CA SER A 92 -14.33 4.88 -12.59
C SER A 92 -15.51 4.44 -11.71
N GLY A 93 -16.06 5.35 -10.89
CA GLY A 93 -17.29 5.14 -10.14
C GLY A 93 -18.53 4.88 -11.02
N LEU A 94 -18.52 5.29 -12.29
CA LEU A 94 -19.57 4.91 -13.24
C LEU A 94 -19.57 3.41 -13.53
N LEU A 95 -18.41 2.75 -13.45
CA LEU A 95 -18.25 1.31 -13.63
C LEU A 95 -18.49 0.54 -12.32
N LEU A 96 -18.02 1.11 -11.20
CA LEU A 96 -17.99 0.44 -9.89
C LEU A 96 -19.17 0.79 -8.98
N THR A 97 -20.06 1.69 -9.41
CA THR A 97 -21.08 2.38 -8.60
C THR A 97 -20.51 3.35 -7.56
N TYR A 98 -21.36 4.25 -7.04
CA TYR A 98 -20.99 5.23 -6.02
C TYR A 98 -21.56 4.86 -4.66
N MET A 99 -20.85 5.29 -3.62
CA MET A 99 -21.31 5.27 -2.23
C MET A 99 -21.23 6.66 -1.60
N ARG A 100 -22.04 6.89 -0.56
CA ARG A 100 -21.96 8.13 0.23
C ARG A 100 -20.67 8.12 1.04
N ASN A 101 -19.97 9.25 1.03
CA ASN A 101 -18.76 9.41 1.80
C ASN A 101 -19.10 9.68 3.28
N THR A 102 -18.56 8.85 4.16
CA THR A 102 -18.78 8.95 5.62
C THR A 102 -18.07 10.15 6.23
N LEU A 103 -17.01 10.65 5.59
CA LEU A 103 -16.24 11.81 6.03
C LEU A 103 -16.88 13.14 5.64
N SER A 104 -17.90 13.11 4.79
CA SER A 104 -18.56 14.29 4.24
C SER A 104 -20.03 14.38 4.64
N GLY A 105 -20.41 13.77 5.77
CA GLY A 105 -21.80 13.66 6.20
C GLY A 105 -22.52 15.01 6.25
N ASP A 106 -21.89 16.00 6.89
CA ASP A 106 -22.37 17.38 6.99
C ASP A 106 -21.22 18.39 6.82
N VAL A 107 -21.55 19.66 6.54
CA VAL A 107 -20.56 20.75 6.38
C VAL A 107 -19.66 20.89 7.61
N VAL A 108 -20.22 20.73 8.81
CA VAL A 108 -19.46 20.81 10.06
C VAL A 108 -18.45 19.65 10.16
N ALA A 109 -18.86 18.43 9.79
CA ALA A 109 -17.96 17.27 9.76
C ALA A 109 -16.83 17.46 8.75
N ILE A 110 -17.13 18.01 7.56
CA ILE A 110 -16.13 18.35 6.55
C ILE A 110 -15.09 19.32 7.13
N ILE A 111 -15.53 20.39 7.81
CA ILE A 111 -14.62 21.36 8.42
C ILE A 111 -13.74 20.71 9.49
N TYR A 112 -14.31 19.92 10.41
CA TYR A 112 -13.53 19.22 11.43
C TYR A 112 -12.51 18.24 10.83
N ASN A 113 -12.92 17.47 9.83
CA ASN A 113 -12.05 16.53 9.13
C ASN A 113 -10.92 17.26 8.40
N LEU A 114 -11.23 18.33 7.66
CA LEU A 114 -10.21 19.12 6.97
C LEU A 114 -9.23 19.77 7.93
N LEU A 115 -9.70 20.29 9.07
CA LEU A 115 -8.83 20.87 10.08
C LEU A 115 -7.90 19.81 10.69
N ALA A 116 -8.44 18.66 11.12
CA ALA A 116 -7.64 17.61 11.74
C ALA A 116 -6.64 16.99 10.76
N PHE A 117 -7.13 16.42 9.65
CA PHE A 117 -6.28 15.72 8.68
C PHE A 117 -5.41 16.69 7.86
N GLY A 118 -5.92 17.88 7.55
CA GLY A 118 -5.17 18.92 6.83
C GLY A 118 -4.03 19.49 7.67
N LEU A 119 -4.23 19.70 8.98
CA LEU A 119 -3.17 20.17 9.88
C LEU A 119 -2.08 19.12 10.05
N ILE A 120 -2.42 17.84 10.21
CA ILE A 120 -1.44 16.75 10.24
C ILE A 120 -0.67 16.72 8.92
N ALA A 121 -1.38 16.75 7.78
CA ALA A 121 -0.77 16.73 6.46
C ALA A 121 0.22 17.89 6.25
N PHE A 122 -0.21 19.12 6.55
CA PHE A 122 0.65 20.30 6.43
C PHE A 122 1.88 20.18 7.32
N SER A 123 1.68 19.85 8.60
CA SER A 123 2.75 19.71 9.58
C SER A 123 3.77 18.65 9.16
N MET A 124 3.30 17.47 8.73
CA MET A 124 4.16 16.38 8.27
C MET A 124 5.00 16.77 7.06
N GLU A 125 4.41 17.39 6.04
CA GLU A 125 5.17 17.82 4.86
C GLU A 125 6.16 18.94 5.18
N TYR A 126 5.78 19.86 6.07
CA TYR A 126 6.67 20.93 6.53
C TYR A 126 7.89 20.37 7.28
N ILE A 127 7.68 19.41 8.19
CA ILE A 127 8.78 18.72 8.89
C ILE A 127 9.65 17.96 7.89
N ARG A 128 9.05 17.19 6.97
CA ARG A 128 9.77 16.44 5.93
C ARG A 128 10.68 17.36 5.11
N HIS A 129 10.13 18.48 4.65
CA HIS A 129 10.90 19.48 3.89
C HIS A 129 12.06 20.04 4.72
N GLY A 130 11.81 20.39 5.99
CA GLY A 130 12.83 20.90 6.90
C GLY A 130 13.97 19.91 7.13
N VAL A 131 13.65 18.63 7.33
CA VAL A 131 14.63 17.54 7.47
C VAL A 131 15.54 17.45 6.26
N ILE A 132 14.97 17.45 5.05
CA ILE A 132 15.74 17.36 3.79
C ILE A 132 16.61 18.61 3.57
N MET A 133 16.08 19.79 3.90
CA MET A 133 16.82 21.06 3.86
C MET A 133 18.03 21.07 4.82
N LEU A 134 17.88 20.49 6.00
CA LEU A 134 18.94 20.40 7.00
C LEU A 134 19.98 19.33 6.65
N ALA A 135 19.55 18.20 6.05
CA ALA A 135 20.44 17.11 5.64
C ALA A 135 21.32 17.46 4.43
N GLY A 136 20.84 18.36 3.58
CA GLY A 136 21.55 18.85 2.41
C GLY A 136 21.52 17.87 1.22
N ARG A 137 21.64 18.43 0.01
CA ARG A 137 21.46 17.68 -1.26
C ARG A 137 22.43 16.52 -1.46
N ARG A 138 23.65 16.61 -0.90
CA ARG A 138 24.69 15.56 -1.06
C ARG A 138 24.28 14.21 -0.44
N ASN A 139 23.45 14.26 0.60
CA ASN A 139 23.00 13.07 1.35
C ASN A 139 21.54 12.70 1.04
N ALA A 140 20.89 13.42 0.12
CA ALA A 140 19.46 13.34 -0.14
C ALA A 140 18.98 11.95 -0.57
N VAL A 141 19.78 11.15 -1.27
CA VAL A 141 19.38 9.81 -1.71
C VAL A 141 19.30 8.85 -0.51
N TRP A 142 20.41 8.64 0.20
CA TRP A 142 20.46 7.65 1.29
C TRP A 142 19.68 8.09 2.53
N PHE A 143 19.81 9.36 2.92
CA PHE A 143 19.04 9.87 4.04
C PHE A 143 17.57 10.06 3.68
N GLY A 144 17.27 10.38 2.41
CA GLY A 144 15.90 10.44 1.91
C GLY A 144 15.17 9.11 2.01
N LEU A 145 15.83 7.98 1.74
CA LEU A 145 15.21 6.66 1.93
C LEU A 145 14.82 6.41 3.39
N LEU A 146 15.70 6.75 4.34
CA LEU A 146 15.39 6.64 5.77
C LEU A 146 14.26 7.58 6.18
N VAL A 147 14.26 8.81 5.67
CA VAL A 147 13.17 9.78 5.88
C VAL A 147 11.85 9.24 5.32
N ALA A 148 11.85 8.68 4.11
CA ALA A 148 10.66 8.12 3.50
C ALA A 148 10.09 6.96 4.33
N LEU A 149 10.96 6.06 4.82
CA LEU A 149 10.55 4.94 5.67
C LEU A 149 9.91 5.42 6.98
N ILE A 150 10.55 6.36 7.68
CA ILE A 150 10.05 6.87 8.96
C ILE A 150 8.76 7.66 8.77
N PHE A 151 8.68 8.50 7.74
CA PHE A 151 7.47 9.29 7.49
C PHE A 151 6.33 8.48 6.87
N ALA A 152 6.58 7.23 6.45
CA ALA A 152 5.51 6.31 6.09
C ALA A 152 4.80 5.76 7.34
N LEU A 153 5.48 5.67 8.50
CA LEU A 153 4.93 5.05 9.70
C LEU A 153 3.61 5.67 10.19
N PRO A 154 3.44 7.02 10.24
CA PRO A 154 2.14 7.61 10.61
C PRO A 154 1.02 7.36 9.61
N ALA A 155 1.35 7.03 8.35
CA ALA A 155 0.38 6.81 7.29
C ALA A 155 -0.11 5.35 7.24
N VAL A 156 0.64 4.41 7.81
CA VAL A 156 0.30 2.98 7.83
C VAL A 156 -0.44 2.64 9.11
N ASN A 157 -1.45 1.77 9.03
CA ASN A 157 -2.17 1.26 10.19
C ASN A 157 -1.32 0.26 11.00
N LEU A 158 -0.31 0.76 11.73
CA LEU A 158 0.60 -0.05 12.55
C LEU A 158 -0.13 -0.83 13.64
N PHE A 159 -1.25 -0.31 14.14
CA PHE A 159 -2.07 -1.02 15.11
C PHE A 159 -2.69 -2.28 14.51
N GLY A 160 -3.05 -2.23 13.21
CA GLY A 160 -3.55 -3.38 12.47
C GLY A 160 -2.57 -4.56 12.44
N LEU A 161 -1.25 -4.32 12.51
CA LEU A 161 -0.25 -5.39 12.58
C LEU A 161 -0.41 -6.26 13.83
N MET A 162 -0.89 -5.69 14.94
CA MET A 162 -1.14 -6.44 16.18
C MET A 162 -2.42 -7.26 16.15
N THR A 163 -3.30 -7.01 15.18
CA THR A 163 -4.59 -7.71 15.02
C THR A 163 -4.59 -8.71 13.87
N VAL A 164 -3.51 -8.83 13.10
CA VAL A 164 -3.38 -9.81 12.01
C VAL A 164 -3.38 -11.22 12.58
N THR A 165 -4.37 -12.03 12.19
CA THR A 165 -4.46 -13.44 12.59
C THR A 165 -4.37 -14.40 11.40
N SER A 166 -4.65 -13.91 10.20
CA SER A 166 -4.64 -14.69 8.95
C SER A 166 -3.72 -14.10 7.88
N LEU A 167 -3.37 -14.92 6.87
CA LEU A 167 -2.63 -14.45 5.69
C LEU A 167 -3.45 -13.42 4.91
N GLU A 168 -4.78 -13.56 4.89
CA GLU A 168 -5.68 -12.60 4.25
C GLU A 168 -5.60 -11.22 4.93
N ASP A 169 -5.65 -11.17 6.26
CA ASP A 169 -5.48 -9.92 7.03
C ASP A 169 -4.13 -9.27 6.75
N PHE A 170 -3.07 -10.09 6.66
CA PHE A 170 -1.73 -9.61 6.34
C PHE A 170 -1.67 -9.02 4.93
N ILE A 171 -2.19 -9.73 3.93
CA ILE A 171 -2.22 -9.26 2.53
C ILE A 171 -3.03 -7.98 2.42
N HIS A 172 -4.22 -7.95 3.03
CA HIS A 172 -5.07 -6.77 3.09
C HIS A 172 -4.29 -5.58 3.64
N LEU A 173 -3.70 -5.70 4.82
CA LEU A 173 -2.93 -4.63 5.47
C LEU A 173 -1.70 -4.21 4.65
N PHE A 174 -0.99 -5.18 4.07
CA PHE A 174 0.23 -4.91 3.33
C PHE A 174 -0.05 -4.16 2.01
N VAL A 175 -1.07 -4.61 1.28
CA VAL A 175 -1.43 -4.07 -0.05
C VAL A 175 -2.24 -2.77 0.04
N SER A 176 -3.14 -2.64 1.02
CA SER A 176 -3.96 -1.42 1.17
C SER A 176 -3.26 -0.29 1.91
N ASP A 177 -2.48 -0.61 2.95
CA ASP A 177 -1.92 0.41 3.84
C ASP A 177 -0.39 0.56 3.66
N PHE A 178 0.37 -0.52 3.82
CA PHE A 178 1.83 -0.45 3.88
C PHE A 178 2.46 0.00 2.55
N VAL A 179 2.11 -0.70 1.48
CA VAL A 179 2.66 -0.49 0.13
C VAL A 179 2.33 0.91 -0.41
N PRO A 180 1.07 1.38 -0.39
CA PRO A 180 0.71 2.72 -0.82
C PRO A 180 1.30 3.80 0.10
N GLY A 181 1.27 3.59 1.42
CA GLY A 181 1.84 4.51 2.40
C GLY A 181 3.33 4.75 2.21
N LEU A 182 4.11 3.68 2.01
CA LEU A 182 5.55 3.76 1.74
C LEU A 182 5.85 4.45 0.42
N THR A 183 5.15 4.04 -0.64
CA THR A 183 5.31 4.62 -1.99
C THR A 183 5.01 6.11 -2.01
N MET A 184 3.92 6.50 -1.35
CA MET A 184 3.54 7.90 -1.23
C MET A 184 4.60 8.70 -0.46
N SER A 185 5.13 8.14 0.63
CA SER A 185 6.19 8.78 1.40
C SER A 185 7.50 8.92 0.60
N LEU A 186 7.84 7.93 -0.24
CA LEU A 186 8.97 8.00 -1.17
C LEU A 186 8.79 9.16 -2.17
N VAL A 187 7.63 9.29 -2.79
CA VAL A 187 7.34 10.37 -3.75
C VAL A 187 7.34 11.74 -3.07
N LEU A 188 6.73 11.88 -1.89
CA LEU A 188 6.76 13.13 -1.13
C LEU A 188 8.18 13.50 -0.70
N THR A 189 9.03 12.52 -0.40
CA THR A 189 10.45 12.76 -0.08
C THR A 189 11.25 13.12 -1.33
N TYR A 190 10.95 12.50 -2.48
CA TYR A 190 11.52 12.88 -3.77
C TYR A 190 11.16 14.34 -4.12
N LEU A 191 9.89 14.72 -3.96
CA LEU A 191 9.45 16.11 -4.17
C LEU A 191 10.14 17.09 -3.22
N ALA A 192 10.40 16.69 -1.96
CA ALA A 192 11.17 17.49 -1.00
C ALA A 192 12.55 17.89 -1.55
N VAL A 193 13.20 16.93 -2.23
CA VAL A 193 14.56 17.06 -2.75
C VAL A 193 14.58 17.84 -4.06
N THR A 194 13.60 17.60 -4.94
CA THR A 194 13.61 18.07 -6.33
C THR A 194 12.76 19.32 -6.56
N SER A 195 11.57 19.37 -5.97
CA SER A 195 10.50 20.31 -6.36
C SER A 195 10.08 21.28 -5.25
N GLY A 196 10.50 21.03 -4.01
CA GLY A 196 10.31 21.88 -2.84
C GLY A 196 8.93 21.75 -2.17
N LEU A 197 8.75 22.46 -1.06
CA LEU A 197 7.56 22.38 -0.20
C LEU A 197 6.22 22.59 -0.94
N PRO A 198 6.06 23.56 -1.86
CA PRO A 198 4.78 23.76 -2.54
C PRO A 198 4.28 22.51 -3.27
N SER A 199 5.17 21.75 -3.90
CA SER A 199 4.79 20.53 -4.62
C SER A 199 4.32 19.42 -3.67
N GLN A 200 4.95 19.31 -2.50
CA GLN A 200 4.56 18.36 -1.45
C GLN A 200 3.18 18.71 -0.88
N LEU A 201 2.95 20.00 -0.59
CA LEU A 201 1.69 20.48 -0.03
C LEU A 201 0.54 20.32 -1.02
N VAL A 202 0.74 20.65 -2.31
CA VAL A 202 -0.29 20.45 -3.34
C VAL A 202 -0.69 18.98 -3.41
N LEU A 203 0.29 18.07 -3.42
CA LEU A 203 0.00 16.64 -3.45
C LEU A 203 -0.71 16.16 -2.18
N ARG A 204 -0.15 16.45 -0.99
CA ARG A 204 -0.67 15.93 0.27
C ARG A 204 -2.02 16.53 0.65
N LEU A 205 -2.14 17.87 0.62
CA LEU A 205 -3.40 18.54 0.95
C LEU A 205 -4.46 18.29 -0.10
N GLY A 206 -4.08 18.17 -1.37
CA GLY A 206 -5.00 17.82 -2.43
C GLY A 206 -5.58 16.40 -2.26
N MET A 207 -4.78 15.42 -1.87
CA MET A 207 -5.29 14.08 -1.51
C MET A 207 -6.26 14.14 -0.32
N VAL A 208 -5.91 14.88 0.75
CA VAL A 208 -6.80 15.07 1.91
C VAL A 208 -8.13 15.73 1.51
N ALA A 209 -8.07 16.72 0.61
CA ALA A 209 -9.26 17.36 0.09
C ALA A 209 -10.12 16.38 -0.72
N ILE A 210 -9.52 15.57 -1.59
CA ILE A 210 -10.23 14.57 -2.40
C ILE A 210 -10.87 13.47 -1.55
N THR A 211 -10.28 13.09 -0.42
CA THR A 211 -10.88 12.07 0.45
C THR A 211 -12.03 12.60 1.29
N ILE A 212 -12.02 13.90 1.63
CA ILE A 212 -12.99 14.49 2.57
C ILE A 212 -14.10 15.29 1.88
N LEU A 213 -13.78 16.07 0.84
CA LEU A 213 -14.74 16.99 0.22
C LEU A 213 -15.86 16.31 -0.58
N PRO A 214 -15.60 15.29 -1.42
CA PRO A 214 -16.63 14.73 -2.27
C PRO A 214 -17.73 14.06 -1.44
N PRO A 215 -19.02 14.45 -1.62
CA PRO A 215 -20.14 13.86 -0.88
C PRO A 215 -20.41 12.40 -1.27
N ILE A 216 -20.02 12.05 -2.49
CA ILE A 216 -20.07 10.70 -3.04
C ILE A 216 -18.69 10.33 -3.56
N ILE A 217 -18.33 9.06 -3.38
CA ILE A 217 -17.08 8.50 -3.85
C ILE A 217 -17.35 7.16 -4.56
N PRO A 218 -16.55 6.79 -5.56
CA PRO A 218 -16.56 5.44 -6.12
C PRO A 218 -16.48 4.37 -5.03
N ARG A 219 -17.26 3.29 -5.17
CA ARG A 219 -17.25 2.15 -4.23
C ARG A 219 -16.02 1.27 -4.45
N TYR A 220 -14.85 1.80 -4.09
CA TYR A 220 -13.59 1.07 -4.17
C TYR A 220 -13.49 0.08 -3.00
N ASP A 221 -13.06 -1.13 -3.30
CA ASP A 221 -12.53 -2.01 -2.27
C ASP A 221 -11.14 -1.50 -1.81
N TRP A 222 -10.66 -2.05 -0.69
CA TRP A 222 -9.35 -1.72 -0.11
C TRP A 222 -8.21 -1.85 -1.12
N TYR A 223 -8.42 -2.74 -2.08
CA TYR A 223 -7.50 -3.16 -3.10
C TYR A 223 -7.36 -2.11 -4.23
N LEU A 224 -8.47 -1.72 -4.86
CA LEU A 224 -8.51 -0.64 -5.86
C LEU A 224 -8.07 0.70 -5.29
N LEU A 225 -8.38 0.96 -4.02
CA LEU A 225 -7.92 2.15 -3.31
C LEU A 225 -6.39 2.18 -3.22
N GLY A 226 -5.76 1.07 -2.82
CA GLY A 226 -4.30 0.95 -2.79
C GLY A 226 -3.65 1.19 -4.14
N ILE A 227 -4.14 0.53 -5.21
CA ILE A 227 -3.63 0.75 -6.57
C ILE A 227 -3.75 2.21 -6.98
N SER A 228 -4.89 2.83 -6.70
CA SER A 228 -5.16 4.20 -7.14
C SER A 228 -4.12 5.18 -6.60
N TRP A 229 -3.74 5.03 -5.32
CA TRP A 229 -2.69 5.83 -4.70
C TRP A 229 -1.31 5.55 -5.28
N LEU A 230 -1.01 4.28 -5.58
CA LEU A 230 0.27 3.93 -6.23
C LEU A 230 0.37 4.51 -7.64
N LEU A 231 -0.70 4.47 -8.41
CA LEU A 231 -0.75 5.07 -9.74
C LEU A 231 -0.56 6.59 -9.66
N LEU A 232 -1.21 7.27 -8.71
CA LEU A 232 -1.00 8.70 -8.48
C LEU A 232 0.47 9.00 -8.15
N ALA A 233 1.04 8.26 -7.20
CA ALA A 233 2.44 8.42 -6.81
C ALA A 233 3.40 8.20 -8.00
N LEU A 234 3.17 7.15 -8.79
CA LEU A 234 3.95 6.86 -9.99
C LEU A 234 3.83 7.97 -11.05
N MET A 235 2.60 8.43 -11.33
CA MET A 235 2.36 9.51 -12.30
C MET A 235 3.06 10.81 -11.88
N VAL A 236 3.02 11.16 -10.60
CA VAL A 236 3.73 12.34 -10.07
C VAL A 236 5.24 12.17 -10.22
N TYR A 237 5.80 11.02 -9.83
CA TYR A 237 7.23 10.75 -9.98
C TYR A 237 7.67 10.88 -11.44
N ILE A 238 7.02 10.16 -12.36
CA ILE A 238 7.36 10.16 -13.79
C ILE A 238 7.26 11.56 -14.37
N THR A 239 6.20 12.30 -14.05
CA THR A 239 5.98 13.64 -14.60
C THR A 239 7.07 14.60 -14.15
N ILE A 240 7.40 14.61 -12.85
CA ILE A 240 8.42 15.50 -12.31
C ILE A 240 9.82 15.09 -12.79
N ASP A 241 10.12 13.80 -12.83
CA ASP A 241 11.40 13.31 -13.32
C ASP A 241 11.63 13.67 -14.79
N ASN A 242 10.61 13.51 -15.64
CA ASN A 242 10.66 13.91 -17.04
C ASN A 242 10.89 15.41 -17.21
N GLN A 243 10.32 16.26 -16.36
CA GLN A 243 10.55 17.71 -16.38
C GLN A 243 12.00 18.08 -16.01
N HIS A 244 12.63 17.31 -15.12
CA HIS A 244 14.05 17.48 -14.79
C HIS A 244 14.94 17.01 -15.95
N ARG A 245 14.66 15.83 -16.53
CA ARG A 245 15.44 15.26 -17.66
C ARG A 245 15.46 16.16 -18.89
N ARG A 246 14.31 16.75 -19.25
CA ARG A 246 14.22 17.66 -20.42
C ARG A 246 15.12 18.89 -20.30
N ARG A 247 15.57 19.23 -19.09
CA ARG A 247 16.40 20.42 -18.83
C ARG A 247 17.90 20.11 -18.74
N GLU A 248 18.29 18.91 -18.35
CA GLU A 248 19.71 18.51 -18.18
C GLU A 248 20.42 18.09 -19.48
N VAL A 249 20.24 18.83 -20.59
CA VAL A 249 20.98 18.56 -21.84
C VAL A 249 22.47 18.96 -21.67
N VAL A 250 23.28 18.11 -20.99
CA VAL A 250 24.74 18.21 -20.72
C VAL A 250 25.33 16.76 -20.59
N PRO A 251 26.59 16.40 -20.98
CA PRO A 251 26.87 15.16 -21.72
C PRO A 251 27.00 13.83 -20.94
N ARG A 252 26.64 12.76 -21.67
CA ARG A 252 26.75 11.28 -21.57
C ARG A 252 27.28 10.56 -20.30
N ARG A 253 28.20 11.08 -19.48
CA ARG A 253 28.89 10.25 -18.45
C ARG A 253 28.15 10.14 -17.11
N ARG A 254 27.30 11.11 -16.75
CA ARG A 254 26.42 11.02 -15.56
C ARG A 254 25.13 10.24 -15.80
N HIS A 255 24.80 9.93 -17.06
CA HIS A 255 23.54 9.30 -17.44
C HIS A 255 23.38 7.83 -17.06
N ILE A 256 24.46 7.07 -16.87
CA ILE A 256 24.35 5.61 -16.62
C ILE A 256 23.93 5.32 -15.18
N ILE A 257 24.48 6.05 -14.20
CA ILE A 257 24.19 5.84 -12.77
C ILE A 257 22.79 6.37 -12.40
N SER A 258 22.33 7.47 -13.01
CA SER A 258 20.93 7.92 -12.86
C SER A 258 19.95 7.01 -13.58
N ARG A 259 20.26 6.55 -14.82
CA ARG A 259 19.42 5.54 -15.52
C ARG A 259 19.18 4.31 -14.68
N ILE A 260 20.22 3.73 -14.06
CA ILE A 260 20.03 2.51 -13.27
C ILE A 260 19.13 2.80 -12.06
N SER A 261 19.34 3.91 -11.34
CA SER A 261 18.52 4.29 -10.17
C SER A 261 17.06 4.57 -10.53
N ASP A 262 16.81 5.22 -11.66
CA ASP A 262 15.46 5.62 -12.06
C ASP A 262 14.68 4.43 -12.63
N TRP A 263 15.33 3.60 -13.46
CA TRP A 263 14.73 2.33 -13.88
C TRP A 263 14.47 1.42 -12.70
N THR A 264 15.38 1.33 -11.72
CA THR A 264 15.12 0.53 -10.50
C THR A 264 13.94 1.04 -9.70
N MET A 265 13.74 2.36 -9.59
CA MET A 265 12.59 2.89 -8.86
C MET A 265 11.29 2.72 -9.64
N THR A 266 11.33 2.93 -10.95
CA THR A 266 10.15 2.75 -11.82
C THR A 266 9.75 1.28 -11.91
N THR A 267 10.71 0.35 -12.05
CA THR A 267 10.44 -1.09 -12.04
C THR A 267 10.07 -1.62 -10.67
N ALA A 268 10.64 -1.07 -9.59
CA ALA A 268 10.22 -1.41 -8.23
C ALA A 268 8.77 -0.94 -7.98
N LEU A 269 8.41 0.28 -8.36
CA LEU A 269 7.05 0.80 -8.24
C LEU A 269 6.08 0.06 -9.16
N LEU A 270 6.47 -0.28 -10.39
CA LEU A 270 5.66 -1.08 -11.30
C LEU A 270 5.49 -2.51 -10.76
N GLY A 271 6.55 -3.13 -10.24
CA GLY A 271 6.51 -4.45 -9.62
C GLY A 271 5.65 -4.44 -8.35
N LEU A 272 5.72 -3.36 -7.56
CA LEU A 272 4.89 -3.14 -6.38
C LEU A 272 3.43 -2.91 -6.76
N ILE A 273 3.17 -2.13 -7.83
CA ILE A 273 1.85 -1.96 -8.42
C ILE A 273 1.35 -3.31 -8.88
N LEU A 274 2.08 -4.07 -9.70
CA LEU A 274 1.68 -5.38 -10.22
C LEU A 274 1.41 -6.39 -9.09
N PHE A 275 2.30 -6.47 -8.10
CA PHE A 275 2.14 -7.27 -6.90
C PHE A 275 0.89 -6.84 -6.10
N SER A 276 0.73 -5.54 -5.91
CA SER A 276 -0.43 -4.95 -5.24
C SER A 276 -1.68 -4.99 -6.10
N SER A 277 -1.59 -5.26 -7.42
CA SER A 277 -2.61 -5.02 -8.45
C SER A 277 -3.62 -6.17 -8.57
N GLY A 278 -3.42 -7.28 -7.84
CA GLY A 278 -4.37 -8.40 -7.81
C GLY A 278 -4.67 -9.01 -9.19
N LEU A 279 -4.12 -8.45 -10.27
CA LEU A 279 -4.06 -8.96 -11.64
C LEU A 279 -3.33 -10.30 -11.71
N LEU A 280 -2.67 -10.67 -10.62
CA LEU A 280 -2.46 -12.06 -10.33
C LEU A 280 -3.82 -12.68 -9.98
N HIS A 281 -4.59 -13.06 -11.01
CA HIS A 281 -5.60 -14.13 -10.91
C HIS A 281 -5.05 -15.31 -10.11
N TYR A 282 -3.72 -15.46 -10.12
CA TYR A 282 -2.86 -16.40 -9.44
C TYR A 282 -2.48 -16.00 -7.99
N GLN A 283 -3.13 -16.55 -6.97
CA GLN A 283 -2.73 -16.39 -5.57
C GLN A 283 -1.86 -17.57 -5.09
N PRO A 284 -0.69 -17.32 -4.45
CA PRO A 284 0.08 -18.37 -3.83
C PRO A 284 -0.60 -18.84 -2.53
N MET A 285 -0.83 -20.14 -2.42
CA MET A 285 -1.45 -20.81 -1.28
C MET A 285 -0.55 -21.95 -0.80
N THR A 286 -0.40 -22.13 0.50
CA THR A 286 0.44 -23.20 1.05
C THR A 286 -0.39 -24.46 1.36
N ILE A 287 0.08 -25.61 0.89
CA ILE A 287 -0.50 -26.92 1.20
C ILE A 287 -0.15 -27.33 2.64
N MET A 288 -1.19 -27.48 3.47
CA MET A 288 -1.08 -27.70 4.92
C MET A 288 -1.12 -29.19 5.31
N SER A 289 -1.64 -30.05 4.45
CA SER A 289 -1.87 -31.48 4.68
C SER A 289 -1.06 -32.36 3.72
N ASN A 290 -1.11 -33.68 3.92
CA ASN A 290 -0.58 -34.68 3.00
C ASN A 290 -1.69 -35.38 2.17
N SER A 291 -2.89 -34.80 2.10
CA SER A 291 -4.03 -35.40 1.37
C SER A 291 -3.84 -35.39 -0.16
N MET A 292 -2.93 -34.57 -0.66
CA MET A 292 -2.62 -34.47 -2.10
C MET A 292 -1.34 -35.22 -2.49
N GLN A 293 -0.76 -36.05 -1.63
CA GLN A 293 0.38 -36.90 -2.04
C GLN A 293 -0.06 -37.94 -3.08
N PRO A 294 0.77 -38.29 -4.08
CA PRO A 294 2.14 -37.81 -4.32
C PRO A 294 2.24 -36.46 -5.05
N THR A 295 1.13 -35.91 -5.55
CA THR A 295 1.10 -34.69 -6.36
C THR A 295 1.64 -33.46 -5.63
N TYR A 296 1.13 -33.19 -4.42
CA TYR A 296 1.59 -32.11 -3.56
C TYR A 296 1.86 -32.60 -2.14
N SER A 297 3.10 -32.40 -1.68
CA SER A 297 3.49 -32.64 -0.29
C SER A 297 3.17 -31.42 0.58
N ARG A 298 2.91 -31.66 1.87
CA ARG A 298 2.84 -30.59 2.88
C ARG A 298 4.04 -29.66 2.79
N GLY A 299 3.81 -28.35 2.85
CA GLY A 299 4.85 -27.32 2.69
C GLY A 299 5.13 -26.94 1.24
N SER A 300 4.44 -27.52 0.26
CA SER A 300 4.42 -27.00 -1.11
C SER A 300 3.59 -25.72 -1.19
N MET A 301 4.02 -24.78 -2.03
CA MET A 301 3.23 -23.59 -2.37
C MET A 301 2.60 -23.82 -3.74
N VAL A 302 1.28 -23.77 -3.83
CA VAL A 302 0.52 -23.86 -5.08
C VAL A 302 0.05 -22.47 -5.50
N VAL A 303 -0.10 -22.27 -6.79
CA VAL A 303 -0.60 -21.03 -7.38
C VAL A 303 -2.02 -21.28 -7.87
N VAL A 304 -2.99 -20.64 -7.23
CA VAL A 304 -4.43 -20.81 -7.47
C VAL A 304 -4.94 -19.67 -8.34
N GLU A 305 -5.51 -20.01 -9.48
CA GLU A 305 -6.22 -19.09 -10.37
C GLU A 305 -7.67 -18.89 -9.88
N HIS A 306 -7.99 -17.67 -9.45
CA HIS A 306 -9.30 -17.25 -9.00
C HIS A 306 -10.12 -16.66 -10.17
N GLY A 307 -11.45 -16.77 -10.07
CA GLY A 307 -12.36 -16.24 -11.07
C GLY A 307 -12.49 -17.11 -12.33
N VAL A 308 -12.01 -18.36 -12.29
CA VAL A 308 -12.25 -19.34 -13.35
C VAL A 308 -13.75 -19.66 -13.40
N PRO A 309 -14.42 -19.47 -14.55
CA PRO A 309 -15.81 -19.86 -14.71
C PRO A 309 -16.00 -21.35 -14.37
N PRO A 310 -17.00 -21.73 -13.56
CA PRO A 310 -17.26 -23.14 -13.23
C PRO A 310 -17.42 -24.05 -14.46
N VAL A 311 -17.87 -23.47 -15.59
CA VAL A 311 -18.01 -24.14 -16.89
C VAL A 311 -16.68 -24.60 -17.50
N ASP A 312 -15.57 -23.94 -17.15
CA ASP A 312 -14.24 -24.21 -17.69
C ASP A 312 -13.47 -25.27 -16.89
N ILE A 313 -13.98 -25.64 -15.71
CA ILE A 313 -13.40 -26.68 -14.86
C ILE A 313 -13.70 -28.05 -15.46
N ARG A 314 -12.68 -28.91 -15.46
CA ARG A 314 -12.76 -30.27 -16.02
C ARG A 314 -12.41 -31.31 -14.98
N GLU A 315 -12.88 -32.54 -15.20
CA GLU A 315 -12.40 -33.70 -14.44
C GLU A 315 -10.87 -33.79 -14.55
N GLY A 316 -10.23 -34.05 -13.42
CA GLY A 316 -8.78 -34.06 -13.27
C GLY A 316 -8.17 -32.72 -12.80
N ASP A 317 -8.89 -31.60 -12.88
CA ASP A 317 -8.42 -30.33 -12.33
C ASP A 317 -8.31 -30.39 -10.80
N ILE A 318 -7.32 -29.70 -10.24
CA ILE A 318 -7.19 -29.56 -8.78
C ILE A 318 -7.76 -28.20 -8.41
N ILE A 319 -8.84 -28.21 -7.63
CA ILE A 319 -9.55 -27.00 -7.24
C ILE A 319 -9.36 -26.70 -5.77
N GLN A 320 -9.42 -25.42 -5.44
CA GLN A 320 -9.51 -24.93 -4.07
C GLN A 320 -10.94 -24.51 -3.79
N TYR A 321 -11.50 -24.97 -2.68
CA TYR A 321 -12.86 -24.65 -2.26
C TYR A 321 -12.96 -24.44 -0.75
N ARG A 322 -14.02 -23.76 -0.31
CA ARG A 322 -14.30 -23.48 1.10
C ARG A 322 -15.24 -24.52 1.68
N LYS A 323 -14.93 -25.04 2.87
CA LYS A 323 -15.81 -25.94 3.63
C LYS A 323 -15.59 -25.71 5.11
N ASP A 324 -16.66 -25.54 5.90
CA ASP A 324 -16.57 -25.36 7.36
C ASP A 324 -15.54 -24.29 7.79
N ASN A 325 -15.49 -23.18 7.04
CA ASN A 325 -14.56 -22.05 7.22
C ASN A 325 -13.06 -22.39 7.05
N ILE A 326 -12.74 -23.54 6.45
CA ILE A 326 -11.38 -23.90 6.02
C ILE A 326 -11.31 -23.99 4.49
N SER A 327 -10.11 -23.73 3.96
CA SER A 327 -9.81 -23.91 2.54
C SER A 327 -9.25 -25.31 2.31
N ILE A 328 -9.84 -26.05 1.37
CA ILE A 328 -9.47 -27.42 0.99
C ILE A 328 -9.01 -27.41 -0.47
N THR A 329 -8.00 -28.21 -0.81
CA THR A 329 -7.45 -28.30 -2.16
C THR A 329 -7.39 -29.76 -2.58
N HIS A 330 -8.29 -30.19 -3.46
CA HIS A 330 -8.46 -31.58 -3.90
C HIS A 330 -8.77 -31.66 -5.41
N ARG A 331 -8.64 -32.86 -5.98
CA ARG A 331 -8.86 -33.11 -7.41
C ARG A 331 -10.33 -33.36 -7.71
N VAL A 332 -10.85 -32.75 -8.77
CA VAL A 332 -12.18 -33.04 -9.31
C VAL A 332 -12.14 -34.41 -9.98
N ILE A 333 -12.96 -35.34 -9.49
CA ILE A 333 -13.09 -36.68 -10.06
C ILE A 333 -14.35 -36.85 -10.91
N GLU A 334 -15.36 -36.02 -10.67
CA GLU A 334 -16.65 -36.06 -11.37
C GLU A 334 -17.34 -34.68 -11.29
N ILE A 335 -18.03 -34.30 -12.36
CA ILE A 335 -18.82 -33.05 -12.43
C ILE A 335 -20.27 -33.40 -12.71
N ASN A 336 -21.15 -33.06 -11.77
CA ASN A 336 -22.57 -33.27 -11.87
C ASN A 336 -23.33 -31.95 -12.03
N GLU A 337 -24.60 -32.03 -12.43
CA GLU A 337 -25.51 -30.89 -12.39
C GLU A 337 -26.31 -30.89 -11.08
N ASP A 338 -26.62 -29.69 -10.60
CA ASP A 338 -27.40 -29.47 -9.39
C ASP A 338 -28.78 -30.13 -9.53
N SER A 339 -29.13 -30.90 -8.49
CA SER A 339 -30.34 -31.71 -8.41
C SER A 339 -31.63 -30.88 -8.45
N ALA A 340 -31.53 -29.56 -8.23
CA ALA A 340 -32.62 -28.60 -8.32
C ALA A 340 -32.95 -28.12 -9.75
N GLY A 341 -32.26 -28.62 -10.78
CA GLY A 341 -32.51 -28.25 -12.18
C GLY A 341 -32.08 -26.81 -12.52
N SER A 342 -31.19 -26.23 -11.71
CA SER A 342 -30.71 -24.84 -11.83
C SER A 342 -29.64 -24.66 -12.92
N GLY A 343 -29.15 -25.76 -13.51
CA GLY A 343 -28.04 -25.77 -14.47
C GLY A 343 -26.67 -25.44 -13.86
N ARG A 344 -26.56 -25.37 -12.53
CA ARG A 344 -25.30 -25.15 -11.80
C ARG A 344 -24.53 -26.46 -11.66
N ARG A 345 -23.20 -26.40 -11.73
CA ARG A 345 -22.34 -27.56 -11.53
C ARG A 345 -22.11 -27.88 -10.06
N VAL A 346 -21.95 -29.17 -9.80
CA VAL A 346 -21.57 -29.72 -8.51
C VAL A 346 -20.32 -30.53 -8.72
N PHE A 347 -19.25 -30.17 -8.03
CA PHE A 347 -17.96 -30.83 -8.15
C PHE A 347 -17.84 -31.93 -7.09
N ILE A 348 -17.54 -33.14 -7.52
CA ILE A 348 -17.14 -34.21 -6.63
C ILE A 348 -15.61 -34.22 -6.60
N THR A 349 -15.03 -34.01 -5.42
CA THR A 349 -13.58 -33.92 -5.25
C THR A 349 -13.04 -35.07 -4.40
N GLN A 350 -11.77 -35.40 -4.60
CA GLN A 350 -11.04 -36.35 -3.77
C GLN A 350 -9.58 -35.91 -3.65
N GLY A 351 -9.03 -36.01 -2.44
CA GLY A 351 -7.58 -35.87 -2.25
C GLY A 351 -6.84 -37.06 -2.84
N ASP A 352 -5.76 -36.83 -3.58
CA ASP A 352 -4.99 -37.89 -4.26
C ASP A 352 -4.50 -39.02 -3.32
N ASN A 353 -4.36 -38.73 -2.02
CA ASN A 353 -3.97 -39.67 -0.97
C ASN A 353 -5.13 -40.08 -0.03
N ASN A 354 -6.37 -39.68 -0.33
CA ASN A 354 -7.54 -40.00 0.49
C ASN A 354 -8.24 -41.26 -0.04
N SER A 355 -8.71 -42.13 0.86
CA SER A 355 -9.45 -43.36 0.51
C SER A 355 -10.94 -43.14 0.23
N THR A 356 -11.44 -41.94 0.50
CA THR A 356 -12.87 -41.59 0.38
C THR A 356 -13.04 -40.30 -0.40
N VAL A 357 -14.13 -40.23 -1.14
CA VAL A 357 -14.55 -39.06 -1.89
C VAL A 357 -15.11 -38.02 -0.92
N ASP A 358 -14.84 -36.74 -1.19
CA ASP A 358 -15.39 -35.65 -0.39
C ASP A 358 -16.89 -35.48 -0.61
N LYS A 359 -17.51 -34.68 0.26
CA LYS A 359 -18.88 -34.22 0.03
C LYS A 359 -18.94 -33.35 -1.24
N PRO A 360 -20.04 -33.37 -2.00
CA PRO A 360 -20.20 -32.54 -3.18
C PRO A 360 -20.00 -31.06 -2.88
N VAL A 361 -19.29 -30.36 -3.77
CA VAL A 361 -18.91 -28.95 -3.64
C VAL A 361 -19.73 -28.14 -4.64
N SER A 362 -20.41 -27.10 -4.14
CA SER A 362 -21.19 -26.19 -5.00
C SER A 362 -20.29 -25.18 -5.70
N GLU A 363 -20.72 -24.63 -6.84
CA GLU A 363 -19.99 -23.52 -7.50
C GLU A 363 -19.81 -22.30 -6.58
N ALA A 364 -20.70 -22.10 -5.60
CA ALA A 364 -20.63 -20.98 -4.66
C ALA A 364 -19.48 -21.11 -3.66
N ASP A 365 -19.03 -22.34 -3.41
CA ASP A 365 -17.93 -22.64 -2.49
C ASP A 365 -16.57 -22.72 -3.20
N LEU A 366 -16.56 -22.65 -4.54
CA LEU A 366 -15.36 -22.68 -5.35
C LEU A 366 -14.54 -21.39 -5.15
N LEU A 367 -13.26 -21.55 -4.81
CA LEU A 367 -12.33 -20.44 -4.68
C LEU A 367 -11.49 -20.26 -5.95
N GLY A 368 -10.98 -21.35 -6.56
CA GLY A 368 -10.16 -21.27 -7.77
C GLY A 368 -9.54 -22.60 -8.20
N VAL A 369 -8.69 -22.58 -9.23
CA VAL A 369 -8.04 -23.77 -9.81
C VAL A 369 -6.52 -23.68 -9.70
N VAL A 370 -5.87 -24.75 -9.25
CA VAL A 370 -4.41 -24.80 -9.15
C VAL A 370 -3.79 -24.90 -10.55
N ARG A 371 -2.84 -24.01 -10.86
CA ARG A 371 -2.14 -23.97 -12.16
C ARG A 371 -0.64 -24.23 -12.09
N ALA A 372 -0.03 -23.99 -10.93
CA ALA A 372 1.39 -24.26 -10.71
C ALA A 372 1.66 -24.65 -9.26
N SER A 373 2.83 -25.25 -9.02
CA SER A 373 3.29 -25.61 -7.68
C SER A 373 4.80 -25.49 -7.57
N ILE A 374 5.26 -25.02 -6.42
CA ILE A 374 6.67 -24.96 -6.05
C ILE A 374 6.85 -25.72 -4.73
N PRO A 375 7.53 -26.87 -4.73
CA PRO A 375 7.79 -27.64 -3.52
C PRO A 375 8.62 -26.83 -2.50
N TRP A 376 8.46 -27.12 -1.20
CA TRP A 376 9.23 -26.57 -0.07
C TRP A 376 9.09 -25.07 0.24
N VAL A 377 8.58 -24.24 -0.67
CA VAL A 377 8.48 -22.78 -0.47
C VAL A 377 7.48 -22.40 0.63
N GLY A 378 6.53 -23.27 0.93
CA GLY A 378 5.48 -23.04 1.91
C GLY A 378 5.85 -23.30 3.38
N TYR A 379 7.02 -23.88 3.67
CA TYR A 379 7.41 -24.22 5.04
C TYR A 379 7.44 -23.05 6.04
N PRO A 380 7.86 -21.82 5.68
CA PRO A 380 7.77 -20.70 6.60
C PRO A 380 6.34 -20.45 7.11
N THR A 381 5.33 -20.58 6.24
CA THR A 381 3.92 -20.46 6.63
C THR A 381 3.47 -21.61 7.52
N VAL A 382 3.94 -22.83 7.25
CA VAL A 382 3.66 -24.01 8.08
C VAL A 382 4.18 -23.80 9.51
N TRP A 383 5.43 -23.34 9.65
CA TRP A 383 6.05 -23.10 10.96
C TRP A 383 5.34 -22.01 11.75
N ILE A 384 4.97 -20.89 11.11
CA ILE A 384 4.23 -19.80 11.78
C ILE A 384 2.89 -20.31 12.32
N ARG A 385 2.18 -21.15 11.55
CA ARG A 385 0.88 -21.68 11.97
C ARG A 385 0.99 -22.74 13.07
N GLU A 386 2.07 -23.53 13.07
CA GLU A 386 2.37 -24.47 14.16
C GLU A 386 2.73 -23.74 15.46
N LEU A 387 3.42 -22.59 15.37
CA LEU A 387 3.75 -21.75 16.52
C LEU A 387 2.56 -20.97 17.09
N ALA A 388 1.51 -20.75 16.28
CA ALA A 388 0.30 -20.02 16.67
C ALA A 388 -0.81 -20.94 17.25
N ARG A 389 -0.55 -22.24 17.36
CA ARG A 389 -1.38 -23.23 18.08
C ARG A 389 -0.76 -23.51 19.45
#